data_AF-A0AAE0KZ84-F1
#
_entry.id   AF-A0AAE0KZ84-F1
#
_cell.length_a   1.000
_cell.length_b   1.000
_cell.length_c   1.000
_cell.angle_alpha   90.00
_cell.angle_beta   90.00
_cell.angle_gamma   90.00
#
_symmetry.space_group_name_H-M   'P 1'
#
loop_
_entity.id
_entity.type
_entity.pdbx_description
1 polymer ?
#
loop_
_entity_poly.entity_id
_entity_poly.type
_entity_poly.pdbx_seq_one_letter_code
_entity_poly.pdbx_strand_id
1 'polypeptide(L)'
;MKTKYGYTSVYLATDSPEVARLAQRTYPKFHFVTQAIDRGWYEDGSNARIEDRMKGLAGRNLRERIAMEAVADLEVMSRCDAFIGTFSSNMGRLAFELMSARKNYIPPFVSLDNAWCAGFSARFSRVFTRNGFRRIDC
;
A
#
# COMPACT_ATOMS: atom_id res chain seq x y z
N MET A 1 -13.47 2.74 9.00
CA MET A 1 -12.80 1.55 9.58
C MET A 1 -13.04 1.38 11.08
N LYS A 2 -12.69 2.35 11.95
CA LYS A 2 -12.90 2.23 13.41
C LYS A 2 -14.36 2.02 13.84
N THR A 3 -15.29 2.87 13.43
CA THR A 3 -16.71 2.76 13.86
C THR A 3 -17.41 1.50 13.34
N LYS A 4 -17.03 1.05 12.14
CA LYS A 4 -17.68 -0.09 11.47
C LYS A 4 -17.08 -1.44 11.85
N TYR A 5 -15.77 -1.49 12.07
CA TYR A 5 -15.01 -2.74 12.25
C TYR A 5 -14.13 -2.77 13.51
N GLY A 6 -14.10 -1.70 14.31
CA GLY A 6 -13.37 -1.68 15.59
C GLY A 6 -11.85 -1.54 15.48
N TYR A 7 -11.27 -1.43 14.27
CA TYR A 7 -9.81 -1.36 14.12
C TYR A 7 -9.20 -0.11 14.77
N THR A 8 -8.16 -0.32 15.57
CA THR A 8 -7.39 0.72 16.28
C THR A 8 -5.89 0.68 15.97
N SER A 9 -5.37 -0.44 15.49
CA SER A 9 -3.98 -0.57 15.04
C SER A 9 -3.89 -0.35 13.53
N VAL A 10 -2.91 0.46 13.09
CA VAL A 10 -2.71 0.81 11.69
C VAL A 10 -1.25 0.54 11.33
N TYR A 11 -1.03 -0.36 10.38
CA TYR A 11 0.26 -0.43 9.70
C TYR A 11 0.29 0.64 8.61
N LEU A 12 1.26 1.54 8.66
CA LEU A 12 1.41 2.64 7.71
C LEU A 12 2.68 2.46 6.87
N ALA A 13 2.50 1.93 5.67
CA ALA A 13 3.53 1.88 4.64
C ALA A 13 3.60 3.26 3.96
N THR A 14 4.68 4.00 4.19
CA THR A 14 4.91 5.31 3.59
C THR A 14 6.42 5.58 3.46
N ASP A 15 6.77 6.14 2.32
CA ASP A 15 8.09 6.68 1.98
C ASP A 15 8.36 8.03 2.64
N SER A 16 7.33 8.74 3.13
CA SER A 16 7.47 10.05 3.77
C SER A 16 7.60 9.96 5.30
N PRO A 17 8.72 10.42 5.89
CA PRO A 17 8.88 10.47 7.34
C PRO A 17 8.01 11.57 7.98
N GLU A 18 7.61 12.59 7.23
CA GLU A 18 6.66 13.59 7.69
C GLU A 18 5.27 13.00 7.86
N VAL A 19 4.77 12.24 6.87
CA VAL A 19 3.45 11.59 6.94
C VAL A 19 3.37 10.64 8.14
N ALA A 20 4.41 9.84 8.38
CA ALA A 20 4.47 8.95 9.53
C ALA A 20 4.32 9.71 10.88
N ARG A 21 5.06 10.82 11.05
CA ARG A 21 4.99 11.66 12.24
C ARG A 21 3.64 12.37 12.37
N LEU A 22 3.13 12.90 11.26
CA LEU A 22 1.86 13.62 11.23
C LEU A 22 0.69 12.71 11.59
N ALA A 23 0.69 11.46 11.10
CA ALA A 23 -0.34 10.48 11.41
C ALA A 23 -0.44 10.19 12.92
N GLN A 24 0.71 9.94 13.55
CA GLN A 24 0.80 9.69 15.00
C GLN A 24 0.30 10.87 15.83
N ARG A 25 0.63 12.11 15.42
CA ARG A 25 0.21 13.34 16.12
C ARG A 25 -1.27 13.65 15.93
N THR A 26 -1.76 13.53 14.70
CA THR A 26 -3.12 13.94 14.32
C THR A 26 -4.17 12.95 14.83
N TYR A 27 -3.82 11.66 14.89
CA TYR A 27 -4.76 10.59 15.21
C TYR A 27 -4.30 9.76 16.42
N PRO A 28 -4.18 10.35 17.62
CA PRO A 28 -3.62 9.67 18.80
C PRO A 28 -4.48 8.50 19.30
N LYS A 29 -5.73 8.38 18.83
CA LYS A 29 -6.63 7.25 19.14
C LYS A 29 -6.34 5.98 18.31
N PHE A 30 -5.35 6.03 17.43
CA PHE A 30 -4.87 4.88 16.67
C PHE A 30 -3.42 4.57 17.07
N HIS A 31 -3.10 3.29 17.08
CA HIS A 31 -1.74 2.82 17.26
C HIS A 31 -1.10 2.61 15.88
N PHE A 32 -0.23 3.54 15.47
CA PHE A 32 0.47 3.45 14.19
C PHE A 32 1.75 2.65 14.34
N VAL A 33 1.93 1.68 13.46
CA VAL A 33 3.15 0.89 13.28
C VAL A 33 3.69 1.20 11.89
N THR A 34 4.97 1.53 11.81
CA THR A 34 5.67 1.80 10.55
C THR A 34 6.95 0.98 10.52
N GLN A 35 7.38 0.53 9.34
CA GLN A 35 8.68 -0.11 9.21
C GLN A 35 9.82 0.84 9.60
N ALA A 36 10.84 0.31 10.28
CA ALA A 36 12.07 1.01 10.56
C ALA A 36 12.98 0.99 9.31
N ILE A 37 12.71 1.92 8.38
CA ILE A 37 13.49 2.13 7.16
C ILE A 37 14.14 3.50 7.19
N ASP A 38 15.27 3.63 6.50
CA ASP A 38 15.82 4.94 6.18
C ASP A 38 14.91 5.56 5.11
N ARG A 39 14.21 6.65 5.42
CA ARG A 39 13.28 7.31 4.49
C ARG A 39 13.94 8.43 3.70
N GLY A 40 15.14 8.86 4.09
CA GLY A 40 15.82 10.00 3.48
C GLY A 40 16.17 9.77 2.01
N TRP A 41 16.29 8.52 1.57
CA TRP A 41 16.60 8.22 0.17
C TRP A 41 15.40 8.39 -0.78
N TYR A 42 14.17 8.43 -0.24
CA TYR A 42 12.98 8.76 -1.03
C TYR A 42 12.82 10.29 -1.24
N GLU A 43 13.43 11.09 -0.37
CA GLU A 43 13.37 12.56 -0.35
C GLU A 43 14.40 13.21 -1.30
N ASP A 44 14.31 12.97 -2.61
CA ASP A 44 15.12 13.73 -3.59
C ASP A 44 14.33 14.83 -4.32
N GLY A 45 13.03 14.96 -4.04
CA GLY A 45 12.13 15.94 -4.67
C GLY A 45 11.95 15.75 -6.19
N SER A 46 12.56 14.74 -6.79
CA SER A 46 12.47 14.44 -8.21
C SER A 46 11.32 13.46 -8.47
N ASN A 47 10.59 13.64 -9.56
CA ASN A 47 9.65 12.62 -10.05
C ASN A 47 10.37 11.47 -10.78
N ALA A 48 11.68 11.28 -10.54
CA ALA A 48 12.44 10.21 -11.16
C ALA A 48 11.93 8.86 -10.68
N ARG A 49 11.83 7.91 -11.63
CA ARG A 49 11.48 6.53 -11.31
C ARG A 49 12.53 5.93 -10.39
N ILE A 50 12.11 5.00 -9.53
CA ILE A 50 13.00 4.38 -8.55
C ILE A 50 14.17 3.67 -9.23
N GLU A 51 13.93 3.09 -10.41
CA GLU A 51 14.91 2.44 -11.26
C GLU A 51 15.96 3.42 -11.78
N ASP A 52 15.57 4.66 -12.07
CA ASP A 52 16.48 5.70 -12.54
C ASP A 52 17.36 6.23 -11.41
N ARG A 53 16.79 6.40 -10.20
CA ARG A 53 17.55 6.74 -8.99
C ARG A 53 18.58 5.65 -8.66
N MET A 54 18.22 4.38 -8.87
CA MET A 54 19.11 3.25 -8.64
C MET A 54 20.31 3.18 -9.60
N LYS A 55 20.23 3.75 -10.81
CA LYS A 55 21.34 3.73 -11.79
C LYS A 55 22.57 4.50 -11.28
N GLY A 56 22.36 5.60 -10.56
CA GLY A 56 23.43 6.45 -10.00
C GLY A 56 23.98 5.96 -8.66
N LEU A 57 23.29 5.03 -7.99
CA LEU A 57 23.69 4.50 -6.69
C LEU A 57 24.71 3.36 -6.88
N ALA A 58 25.99 3.67 -6.62
CA ALA A 58 27.09 2.71 -6.60
C ALA A 58 27.08 1.91 -5.29
N GLY A 59 26.25 0.88 -5.21
CA GLY A 59 26.26 -0.05 -4.08
C GLY A 59 25.21 -1.14 -4.23
N ARG A 60 25.64 -2.38 -4.52
CA ARG A 60 24.76 -3.56 -4.59
C ARG A 60 23.86 -3.65 -3.35
N ASN A 61 24.46 -3.52 -2.17
CA ASN A 61 23.80 -3.60 -0.87
C ASN A 61 22.59 -2.65 -0.70
N LEU A 62 22.63 -1.45 -1.29
CA LEU A 62 21.53 -0.50 -1.17
C LEU A 62 20.32 -0.95 -2.00
N ARG A 63 20.55 -1.49 -3.21
CA ARG A 63 19.47 -1.97 -4.07
C ARG A 63 18.76 -3.17 -3.47
N GLU A 64 19.54 -4.13 -2.95
CA GLU A 64 18.99 -5.28 -2.26
C GLU A 64 18.20 -4.86 -1.01
N ARG A 65 18.74 -3.92 -0.22
CA ARG A 65 18.05 -3.40 0.97
C ARG A 65 16.70 -2.77 0.61
N ILE A 66 16.65 -1.91 -0.39
CA ILE A 66 15.41 -1.25 -0.82
C ILE A 66 14.36 -2.28 -1.28
N ALA A 67 14.79 -3.26 -2.07
CA ALA A 67 13.91 -4.33 -2.51
C ALA A 67 13.35 -5.14 -1.33
N MET A 68 14.22 -5.47 -0.36
CA MET A 68 13.81 -6.19 0.85
C MET A 68 12.91 -5.36 1.76
N GLU A 69 13.13 -4.05 1.85
CA GLU A 69 12.26 -3.13 2.58
C GLU A 69 10.86 -3.10 1.96
N ALA A 70 10.76 -2.97 0.64
CA ALA A 70 9.49 -3.02 -0.09
C ALA A 70 8.77 -4.37 0.05
N VAL A 71 9.50 -5.49 0.03
CA VAL A 71 8.94 -6.84 0.25
C VAL A 71 8.46 -7.01 1.69
N ALA A 72 9.18 -6.45 2.67
CA ALA A 72 8.76 -6.50 4.07
C ALA A 72 7.46 -5.71 4.30
N ASP A 73 7.34 -4.52 3.71
CA ASP A 73 6.10 -3.74 3.70
C ASP A 73 4.95 -4.55 3.10
N LEU A 74 5.17 -5.19 1.94
CA LEU A 74 4.19 -6.01 1.27
C LEU A 74 3.74 -7.19 2.14
N GLU A 75 4.68 -7.89 2.78
CA GLU A 75 4.38 -9.02 3.65
C GLU A 75 3.54 -8.60 4.86
N VAL A 76 3.90 -7.51 5.53
CA VAL A 76 3.15 -7.01 6.69
C VAL A 76 1.76 -6.54 6.26
N MET A 77 1.66 -5.74 5.19
CA MET A 77 0.38 -5.30 4.66
C MET A 77 -0.52 -6.47 4.30
N SER A 78 0.01 -7.54 3.71
CA SER A 78 -0.78 -8.71 3.32
C SER A 78 -1.38 -9.48 4.51
N ARG A 79 -0.86 -9.26 5.72
CA ARG A 79 -1.37 -9.89 6.96
C ARG A 79 -2.41 -9.03 7.68
N CYS A 80 -2.57 -7.76 7.31
CA CYS A 80 -3.58 -6.89 7.91
C CYS A 80 -5.01 -7.39 7.65
N ASP A 81 -5.96 -7.00 8.50
CA ASP A 81 -7.36 -7.43 8.39
C ASP A 81 -8.22 -6.60 7.44
N ALA A 82 -7.72 -5.41 7.07
CA ALA A 82 -8.37 -4.51 6.15
C ALA A 82 -7.33 -3.67 5.41
N PHE A 83 -7.71 -3.16 4.25
CA PHE A 83 -6.86 -2.35 3.39
C PHE A 83 -7.40 -0.93 3.23
N ILE A 84 -6.52 0.07 3.33
CA ILE A 84 -6.82 1.45 2.91
C ILE A 84 -5.62 1.91 2.08
N GLY A 85 -5.87 2.41 0.87
CA GLY A 85 -4.79 2.90 0.01
C GLY A 85 -5.31 3.34 -1.34
N THR A 86 -4.45 3.26 -2.34
CA THR A 86 -4.76 3.59 -3.73
C THR A 86 -4.52 2.38 -4.62
N PHE A 87 -5.45 2.11 -5.53
CA PHE A 87 -5.27 1.05 -6.53
C PHE A 87 -4.58 1.55 -7.81
N SER A 88 -4.29 2.86 -7.91
CA SER A 88 -3.24 3.31 -8.82
C SER A 88 -1.82 2.90 -8.39
N SER A 89 -1.63 2.49 -7.13
CA SER A 89 -0.34 1.97 -6.68
C SER A 89 -0.22 0.47 -6.96
N ASN A 90 0.84 0.06 -7.66
CA ASN A 90 1.19 -1.36 -7.81
C ASN A 90 1.37 -2.04 -6.44
N MET A 91 1.98 -1.35 -5.49
CA MET A 91 2.16 -1.85 -4.12
C MET A 91 0.81 -2.09 -3.44
N GLY A 92 -0.13 -1.15 -3.60
CA GLY A 92 -1.48 -1.28 -3.03
C GLY A 92 -2.27 -2.46 -3.59
N ARG A 93 -2.18 -2.68 -4.92
CA ARG A 93 -2.82 -3.84 -5.56
C ARG A 93 -2.21 -5.16 -5.12
N LEU A 94 -0.88 -5.27 -5.16
CA LEU A 94 -0.17 -6.49 -4.73
C LEU A 94 -0.48 -6.83 -3.27
N ALA A 95 -0.49 -5.84 -2.39
CA ALA A 95 -0.81 -6.04 -0.98
C ALA A 95 -2.23 -6.59 -0.80
N PHE A 96 -3.20 -6.01 -1.50
CA PHE A 96 -4.60 -6.43 -1.41
C PHE A 96 -4.86 -7.81 -2.04
N GLU A 97 -4.22 -8.12 -3.17
CA GLU A 97 -4.30 -9.43 -3.82
C GLU A 97 -3.71 -10.52 -2.93
N LEU A 98 -2.51 -10.29 -2.38
CA LEU A 98 -1.87 -11.24 -1.48
C LEU A 98 -2.66 -11.42 -0.19
N MET A 99 -3.23 -10.33 0.37
CA MET A 99 -4.12 -10.38 1.52
C MET A 99 -5.35 -11.24 1.24
N SER A 100 -6.00 -11.05 0.08
CA SER A 100 -7.18 -11.81 -0.33
C SER A 100 -6.87 -13.30 -0.52
N ALA A 101 -5.75 -13.60 -1.17
CA ALA A 101 -5.28 -14.97 -1.36
C ALA A 101 -5.00 -15.68 -0.02
N ARG A 102 -4.33 -15.00 0.92
CA ARG A 102 -4.02 -15.55 2.25
C ARG A 102 -5.27 -15.82 3.08
N LYS A 103 -6.24 -14.92 3.04
CA LYS A 103 -7.46 -15.00 3.86
C LYS A 103 -8.53 -15.89 3.23
N ASN A 104 -8.40 -16.23 1.95
CA ASN A 104 -9.40 -16.98 1.18
C ASN A 104 -10.79 -16.29 1.12
N TYR A 105 -10.80 -14.96 1.24
CA TYR A 105 -11.96 -14.10 1.04
C TYR A 105 -11.49 -12.67 0.73
N ILE A 106 -12.39 -11.82 0.20
CA ILE A 106 -12.10 -10.41 -0.08
C ILE A 106 -12.20 -9.60 1.23
N PRO A 107 -11.08 -9.09 1.78
CA PRO A 107 -11.09 -8.37 3.05
C PRO A 107 -11.73 -6.98 2.89
N PRO A 108 -12.22 -6.36 3.97
CA PRO A 108 -12.69 -4.99 3.93
C PRO A 108 -11.62 -4.05 3.36
N PHE A 109 -11.96 -3.29 2.33
CA PHE A 109 -11.04 -2.32 1.74
C PHE A 109 -11.70 -0.98 1.44
N VAL A 110 -10.87 0.06 1.37
CA VAL A 110 -11.20 1.37 0.83
C VAL A 110 -10.07 1.81 -0.09
N SER A 111 -10.39 2.02 -1.35
CA SER A 111 -9.48 2.68 -2.31
C SER A 111 -9.85 4.15 -2.42
N LEU A 112 -8.86 5.03 -2.44
CA LEU A 112 -9.05 6.48 -2.48
C LEU A 112 -9.14 7.06 -3.91
N ASP A 113 -8.87 6.26 -4.93
CA ASP A 113 -8.79 6.70 -6.32
C ASP A 113 -9.56 5.81 -7.30
N ASN A 114 -9.09 4.58 -7.50
CA ASN A 114 -9.56 3.65 -8.51
C ASN A 114 -10.21 2.44 -7.85
N ALA A 115 -11.12 1.78 -8.56
CA ALA A 115 -11.51 0.43 -8.17
C ALA A 115 -10.39 -0.58 -8.49
N TRP A 116 -10.45 -1.73 -7.84
CA TRP A 116 -9.46 -2.78 -8.07
C TRP A 116 -9.58 -3.31 -9.51
N CYS A 117 -8.43 -3.42 -10.20
CA CYS A 117 -8.29 -4.08 -11.49
C CYS A 117 -6.89 -4.71 -11.66
N ALA A 118 -6.85 -5.88 -12.29
CA ALA A 118 -5.62 -6.65 -12.51
C ALA A 118 -4.63 -6.00 -13.51
N GLY A 119 -5.11 -5.11 -14.36
CA GLY A 119 -4.27 -4.33 -15.27
C GLY A 119 -5.03 -3.06 -15.64
N PHE A 120 -4.35 -1.91 -15.55
CA PHE A 120 -4.85 -0.56 -15.89
C PHE A 120 -5.47 -0.41 -17.30
N SER A 121 -5.61 -1.50 -18.05
CA SER A 121 -6.00 -1.55 -19.45
C SER A 121 -7.15 -2.52 -19.74
N ALA A 122 -7.70 -3.21 -18.73
CA ALA A 122 -8.90 -4.00 -18.97
C ALA A 122 -10.10 -3.06 -19.02
N ARG A 123 -10.55 -2.73 -20.23
CA ARG A 123 -11.77 -1.99 -20.57
C ARG A 123 -13.07 -2.54 -19.93
N PHE A 124 -12.97 -3.57 -19.08
CA PHE A 124 -14.05 -4.32 -18.44
C PHE A 124 -13.56 -5.07 -17.19
N SER A 125 -13.37 -4.38 -16.05
CA SER A 125 -13.30 -5.07 -14.76
C SER A 125 -14.70 -5.15 -14.17
N ARG A 126 -15.26 -6.36 -14.05
CA ARG A 126 -16.48 -6.54 -13.26
C ARG A 126 -16.07 -6.84 -11.82
N VAL A 127 -16.29 -5.90 -10.91
CA VAL A 127 -16.06 -6.13 -9.49
C VAL A 127 -17.32 -6.76 -8.90
N PHE A 128 -17.14 -7.88 -8.21
CA PHE A 128 -18.22 -8.53 -7.47
C PHE A 128 -18.54 -7.70 -6.23
N THR A 129 -19.71 -7.08 -6.20
CA THR A 129 -20.24 -6.36 -5.05
C THR A 129 -21.33 -7.17 -4.38
N ARG A 130 -21.76 -6.76 -3.18
CA ARG A 130 -22.87 -7.38 -2.45
C ARG A 130 -24.18 -7.43 -3.24
N ASN A 131 -24.32 -6.60 -4.29
CA ASN A 131 -25.47 -6.54 -5.20
C ASN A 131 -25.17 -7.13 -6.60
N GLY A 132 -24.18 -8.02 -6.70
CA GLY A 132 -23.75 -8.64 -7.96
C GLY A 132 -22.58 -7.93 -8.64
N PHE A 133 -22.29 -8.31 -9.88
CA PHE A 133 -21.22 -7.71 -10.66
C PHE A 133 -21.57 -6.29 -11.08
N ARG A 134 -20.80 -5.30 -10.60
CA ARG A 134 -20.85 -3.93 -11.13
C ARG A 134 -19.75 -3.74 -12.17
N ARG A 135 -20.12 -3.09 -13.27
CA ARG A 135 -19.16 -2.55 -14.23
C ARG A 135 -18.44 -1.40 -13.55
N ILE A 136 -17.12 -1.47 -13.51
CA ILE A 136 -16.31 -0.34 -13.10
C ILE A 136 -15.35 -0.06 -14.26
N ASP A 137 -15.41 1.17 -14.74
CA ASP A 137 -14.43 1.67 -15.70
C ASP A 137 -13.15 1.93 -14.90
N CYS A 138 -12.06 1.29 -15.33
CA CYS A 138 -10.75 1.36 -14.72
C CYS A 138 -9.84 2.30 -15.51
#